data_AF-A0A2J4QBX9-F1
#
_entry.id   AF-A0A2J4QBX9-F1
#
_cell.length_a   1.000
_cell.length_b   1.000
_cell.length_c   1.000
_cell.angle_alpha   90.00
_cell.angle_beta   90.00
_cell.angle_gamma   90.00
#
_symmetry.space_group_name_H-M   'P 1'
#
loop_
_entity.id
_entity.type
_entity.pdbx_description
1 polymer ?
#
loop_
_entity_poly.entity_id
_entity_poly.type
_entity_poly.pdbx_seq_one_letter_code
_entity_poly.pdbx_strand_id
1 'polypeptide(L)' 'MTTSFSLRTLSRDDILEHLPELTDILVSCVNGGASVSFMLPFSPETATAFWLRMAQSVAAGERIV' A
#
# COMPACT_ATOMS: atom_id res chain seq x y z
N MET A 1 -27.89 -9.13 -4.57
CA MET A 1 -26.74 -9.85 -5.16
C MET A 1 -25.57 -9.63 -4.22
N THR A 2 -25.03 -10.70 -3.63
CA THR A 2 -23.90 -10.58 -2.69
C THR A 2 -22.63 -10.84 -3.48
N THR A 3 -21.80 -9.81 -3.67
CA THR A 3 -20.49 -9.92 -4.31
C THR A 3 -19.57 -10.72 -3.39
N SER A 4 -18.99 -11.81 -3.89
CA SER A 4 -17.99 -12.58 -3.14
C SER A 4 -16.64 -11.88 -3.25
N PHE A 5 -15.99 -11.63 -2.12
CA PHE A 5 -14.63 -11.10 -2.06
C PHE A 5 -13.79 -11.99 -1.14
N SER A 6 -12.50 -12.10 -1.45
CA SER A 6 -11.53 -12.83 -0.63
C SER A 6 -10.52 -11.84 -0.06
N LEU A 7 -10.15 -12.04 1.20
CA LEU A 7 -9.13 -11.26 1.89
C LEU A 7 -7.95 -12.17 2.18
N ARG A 8 -6.74 -11.69 1.90
CA ARG A 8 -5.49 -12.37 2.23
C ARG A 8 -4.49 -11.36 2.78
N THR A 9 -3.59 -11.82 3.63
CA THR A 9 -2.41 -11.07 4.04
C THR A 9 -1.36 -11.08 2.93
N LEU A 10 -0.63 -10.00 2.78
CA LEU A 10 0.49 -9.88 1.83
C LEU A 10 1.80 -10.16 2.55
N SER A 11 2.60 -11.09 2.01
CA SER A 11 3.99 -11.24 2.42
C SER A 11 4.85 -10.12 1.83
N ARG A 12 6.12 -10.06 2.26
CA ARG A 12 7.11 -9.14 1.68
C ARG A 12 7.16 -9.26 0.15
N ASP A 13 7.16 -10.49 -0.37
CA ASP A 13 7.30 -10.76 -1.80
C ASP A 13 6.07 -10.28 -2.57
N ASP A 14 4.86 -10.53 -2.05
CA ASP A 14 3.62 -10.03 -2.63
C ASP A 14 3.59 -8.49 -2.72
N ILE A 15 4.09 -7.79 -1.69
CA ILE A 15 4.16 -6.33 -1.70
C ILE A 15 5.14 -5.82 -2.76
N LEU A 16 6.27 -6.52 -2.96
CA LEU A 16 7.26 -6.14 -3.97
C LEU A 16 6.78 -6.44 -5.38
N GLU A 17 6.08 -7.56 -5.59
CA GLU A 17 5.47 -7.93 -6.87
C GLU A 17 4.40 -6.91 -7.29
N HIS A 18 3.53 -6.53 -6.36
CA HIS A 18 2.43 -5.59 -6.60
C HIS A 18 2.78 -4.11 -6.28
N LEU A 19 4.06 -3.79 -6.08
CA LEU A 19 4.52 -2.46 -5.71
C LEU A 19 4.00 -1.32 -6.62
N PRO A 20 3.99 -1.45 -7.97
CA PRO A 20 3.46 -0.38 -8.82
C PRO A 20 1.96 -0.15 -8.63
N GLU A 21 1.18 -1.22 -8.48
CA GLU A 21 -0.28 -1.15 -8.29
C GLU A 21 -0.61 -0.55 -6.91
N LEU A 22 0.08 -0.98 -5.86
CA LEU A 22 -0.09 -0.45 -4.51
C LEU A 22 0.32 1.03 -4.42
N THR A 23 1.37 1.42 -5.14
CA THR A 23 1.80 2.82 -5.26
C THR A 23 0.70 3.65 -5.91
N ASP A 24 0.18 3.22 -7.06
CA ASP A 24 -0.85 3.94 -7.80
C ASP A 24 -2.13 4.13 -6.97
N ILE A 25 -2.60 3.07 -6.31
CA ILE A 25 -3.79 3.12 -5.45
C ILE A 25 -3.61 4.15 -4.33
N LEU A 26 -2.46 4.12 -3.64
CA LEU A 26 -2.20 5.05 -2.53
C LEU A 26 -2.13 6.50 -3.03
N VAL A 27 -1.47 6.74 -4.16
CA VAL A 27 -1.37 8.06 -4.79
C VAL A 27 -2.75 8.59 -5.19
N SER A 28 -3.54 7.75 -5.87
CA SER A 28 -4.89 8.06 -6.31
C SER A 28 -5.80 8.39 -5.13
N CYS A 29 -5.74 7.61 -4.04
CA CYS A 29 -6.52 7.87 -2.84
C CYS A 29 -6.15 9.21 -2.19
N VAL A 30 -4.87 9.48 -1.93
CA VAL A 30 -4.45 10.71 -1.25
C VAL A 30 -4.75 11.93 -2.10
N ASN A 31 -4.39 11.91 -3.39
CA ASN A 31 -4.68 13.02 -4.31
C ASN A 31 -6.18 13.19 -4.60
N GLY A 32 -6.98 12.13 -4.44
CA GLY A 32 -8.44 12.18 -4.44
C GLY A 32 -9.06 12.74 -3.16
N GLY A 33 -8.25 13.14 -2.17
CA GLY A 33 -8.69 13.74 -0.92
C GLY A 33 -8.95 12.75 0.23
N ALA A 34 -8.53 11.49 0.10
CA ALA A 34 -8.65 10.53 1.19
C ALA A 34 -7.74 10.92 2.38
N SER A 35 -8.29 10.87 3.59
CA SER A 35 -7.53 11.13 4.82
C SER A 35 -6.91 9.85 5.35
N VAL A 36 -5.71 9.53 4.87
CA VAL A 36 -4.92 8.34 5.25
C VAL A 36 -3.53 8.72 5.79
N SER A 37 -3.48 9.77 6.61
CA SER A 37 -2.26 10.28 7.28
C SER A 37 -1.21 10.96 6.39
N PHE A 38 -1.50 11.18 5.10
CA PHE A 38 -0.63 11.92 4.18
C PHE A 38 -1.21 13.32 3.87
N MET A 39 -0.34 14.22 3.40
CA MET A 39 -0.69 15.59 3.02
C MET A 39 -0.39 15.83 1.53
N LEU A 40 -1.15 16.76 0.93
CA LEU A 40 -1.00 17.13 -0.48
C LEU A 40 0.09 18.18 -0.69
N PRO A 41 0.77 18.17 -1.86
CA PRO A 41 0.68 17.17 -2.93
C PRO A 41 1.39 15.86 -2.56
N PHE A 42 0.84 14.71 -2.98
CA PHE A 42 1.38 13.41 -2.65
C PHE A 42 1.94 12.69 -3.88
N SER A 43 3.25 12.44 -3.85
CA SER A 43 4.02 11.94 -4.99
C SER A 43 4.12 10.40 -5.02
N PRO A 44 4.24 9.78 -6.20
CA PRO A 44 4.43 8.33 -6.33
C PRO A 44 5.70 7.82 -5.66
N GLU A 45 6.79 8.58 -5.69
CA GLU A 45 8.04 8.25 -4.98
C GLU A 45 7.84 8.06 -3.46
N THR A 46 7.02 8.90 -2.82
CA THR A 46 6.69 8.81 -1.40
C THR A 46 5.86 7.55 -1.13
N ALA A 47 4.89 7.25 -2.00
CA ALA A 47 4.07 6.04 -1.89
C ALA A 47 4.91 4.76 -2.06
N THR A 48 5.81 4.72 -3.05
CA THR A 48 6.73 3.60 -3.25
C THR A 48 7.63 3.41 -2.04
N ALA A 49 8.22 4.50 -1.51
CA ALA A 49 9.07 4.45 -0.33
C ALA A 49 8.30 3.94 0.91
N PHE A 50 7.03 4.32 1.06
CA PHE A 50 6.16 3.79 2.10
C PHE A 50 5.97 2.28 1.96
N TRP A 51 5.58 1.78 0.79
CA TRP A 51 5.36 0.34 0.57
C TRP A 51 6.64 -0.49 0.72
N LEU A 52 7.79 0.02 0.28
CA LEU A 52 9.08 -0.63 0.52
C LEU A 52 9.38 -0.76 2.02
N ARG A 53 9.12 0.28 2.81
CA ARG A 53 9.25 0.21 4.28
C ARG A 53 8.30 -0.83 4.87
N MET A 54 7.06 -0.88 4.39
CA MET A 54 6.05 -1.85 4.83
C MET A 54 6.50 -3.28 4.54
N ALA A 55 7.04 -3.55 3.37
CA ALA A 55 7.60 -4.86 3.02
C ALA A 55 8.71 -5.29 3.99
N GLN A 56 9.59 -4.36 4.39
CA GLN A 56 10.65 -4.64 5.36
C GLN A 56 10.09 -4.92 6.76
N SER A 57 9.11 -4.15 7.23
CA SER A 57 8.47 -4.42 8.53
C SER A 57 7.66 -5.72 8.55
N VAL A 58 7.05 -6.11 7.43
CA VAL A 58 6.42 -7.43 7.27
C VAL A 58 7.46 -8.53 7.35
N ALA A 59 8.59 -8.38 6.65
CA ALA A 59 9.69 -9.34 6.71
C ALA A 59 10.28 -9.50 8.12
N ALA A 60 10.30 -8.42 8.90
CA ALA A 60 10.74 -8.40 10.29
C ALA A 60 9.69 -8.92 11.29
N GLY A 61 8.47 -9.21 10.84
CA GLY A 61 7.36 -9.64 11.72
C GLY A 61 6.79 -8.53 12.60
N GLU A 62 7.16 -7.26 12.34
CA GLU A 62 6.70 -6.09 13.09
C GLU A 62 5.29 -5.65 12.68
N ARG A 63 4.87 -6.05 11.47
CA ARG A 63 3.59 -5.64 10.87
C ARG A 63 2.96 -6.75 10.05
N ILE A 64 1.63 -6.82 10.11
CA ILE A 64 0.79 -7.62 9.21
C ILE A 64 0.18 -6.65 8.19
N VAL A 65 0.23 -7.02 6.92
CA VAL A 65 -0.35 -6.27 5.78
C VAL A 65 -1.33 -7.18 5.07
#